data_AF-A0A5N8WHI7-F1
#
_entry.id   AF-A0A5N8WHI7-F1
#
_cell.length_a   1.000
_cell.length_b   1.000
_cell.length_c   1.000
_cell.angle_alpha   90.00
_cell.angle_beta   90.00
_cell.angle_gamma   90.00
#
_symmetry.space_group_name_H-M   'P 1'
#
loop_
_entity.id
_entity.type
_entity.pdbx_description
1 polymer ?
#
loop_
_entity_poly.entity_id
_entity_poly.type
_entity_poly.pdbx_seq_one_letter_code
_entity_poly.pdbx_strand_id
1 'polypeptide(L)'
;MPLARRLFLGGFTAGAVTVAVGGTADTAEADDTVDTFPGTVTAEKFSTNSTVNSAFFKTTSTTEHTATLYQAGTSGAGVALNVISDNPDTSAMYLSGTETGRGTLKITHRGYADASDKSAAALSIDLRTAGTAAQGIYVTATDGPTTGSLIALRNNDGLDDFVVKGTGRIGVGIDRGATPRAQVHVVQSPSAPAALLVEGSVRIGNAATVPTSVDGTAGGGALYASNGRLVWRGSAGTVTVIAPA
;
A
#
# COMPACT_ATOMS: atom_id res chain seq x y z
N MET A 1 0.30 26.08 61.74
CA MET A 1 0.55 25.40 60.46
C MET A 1 1.47 26.28 59.62
N PRO A 2 2.75 25.90 59.41
CA PRO A 2 3.65 26.72 58.62
C PRO A 2 3.32 26.54 57.14
N LEU A 3 2.98 27.66 56.48
CA LEU A 3 2.84 27.74 55.03
C LEU A 3 4.23 27.58 54.40
N ALA A 4 4.51 26.42 53.80
CA ALA A 4 5.69 26.23 52.98
C ALA A 4 5.54 27.04 51.68
N ARG A 5 5.99 28.30 51.70
CA ARG A 5 6.20 29.08 50.48
C ARG A 5 7.37 28.45 49.74
N ARG A 6 7.09 27.77 48.63
CA ARG A 6 8.10 27.34 47.67
C ARG A 6 8.66 28.58 46.98
N LEU A 7 9.85 28.97 47.38
CA LEU A 7 10.61 30.09 46.81
C LEU A 7 11.36 29.55 45.59
N PHE A 8 10.92 29.93 44.39
CA PHE A 8 11.65 29.67 43.15
C PHE A 8 12.79 30.69 43.04
N LEU A 9 14.01 30.26 43.34
CA LEU A 9 15.24 31.01 43.08
C LEU A 9 16.09 30.18 42.14
N GLY A 10 16.01 30.46 40.84
CA GLY A 10 16.87 29.87 39.82
C GLY A 10 16.89 30.79 38.61
N GLY A 11 18.08 31.25 38.22
CA GLY A 11 18.28 32.08 37.04
C GLY A 11 17.88 31.32 35.77
N PHE A 12 17.13 32.00 34.90
CA PHE A 12 16.75 31.46 33.61
C PHE A 12 17.95 31.56 32.65
N THR A 13 18.62 30.44 32.44
CA THR A 13 19.40 30.20 31.22
C THR A 13 18.83 28.96 30.56
N ALA A 14 18.64 29.04 29.24
CA ALA A 14 17.91 28.08 28.44
C ALA A 14 18.36 26.62 28.67
N GLY A 15 17.41 25.73 28.93
CA GLY A 15 17.61 24.28 28.94
C GLY A 15 17.36 23.61 30.30
N ALA A 16 16.29 22.81 30.35
CA ALA A 16 15.89 21.83 31.39
C ALA A 16 15.49 22.37 32.77
N VAL A 17 14.21 22.17 33.13
CA VAL A 17 13.76 22.20 34.53
C VAL A 17 14.12 20.85 35.16
N THR A 18 15.21 20.82 35.92
CA THR A 18 15.50 19.71 36.84
C THR A 18 14.65 19.89 38.09
N VAL A 19 13.68 19.00 38.33
CA VAL A 19 13.01 18.92 39.64
C VAL A 19 13.92 18.14 40.58
N ALA A 20 14.85 18.84 41.23
CA ALA A 20 15.66 18.25 42.29
C ALA A 20 14.81 18.10 43.56
N VAL A 21 14.48 16.87 43.95
CA VAL A 21 13.91 16.57 45.27
C VAL A 21 15.07 16.38 46.25
N GLY A 22 15.61 17.50 46.75
CA GLY A 22 16.62 17.50 47.82
C GLY A 22 18.03 17.12 47.37
N GLY A 23 18.95 18.09 47.48
CA GLY A 23 20.36 17.92 47.08
C GLY A 23 20.66 18.62 45.75
N THR A 24 21.88 19.14 45.64
CA THR A 24 22.44 20.00 44.58
C THR A 24 21.94 19.72 43.17
N ALA A 25 21.55 20.79 42.45
CA ALA A 25 21.30 20.75 41.02
C ALA A 25 22.64 20.60 40.28
N ASP A 26 23.00 19.37 39.95
CA ASP A 26 24.11 19.11 39.04
C ASP A 26 23.70 19.40 37.60
N THR A 27 24.68 19.84 36.81
CA THR A 27 24.59 19.90 35.35
C THR A 27 24.27 18.51 34.81
N ALA A 28 23.30 18.41 33.90
CA ALA A 28 23.01 17.19 33.17
C ALA A 28 24.18 16.89 32.21
N GLU A 29 25.25 16.31 32.73
CA GLU A 29 26.22 15.58 31.92
C GLU A 29 25.61 14.25 31.48
N ALA A 30 26.16 13.67 30.41
CA ALA A 30 25.72 12.40 29.86
C ALA A 30 25.82 11.31 30.93
N ASP A 31 24.69 11.00 31.55
CA ASP A 31 24.60 9.91 32.49
C ASP A 31 24.24 8.65 31.71
N ASP A 32 25.09 7.62 31.80
CA ASP A 32 24.81 6.27 31.29
C ASP A 32 23.72 5.56 32.13
N THR A 33 22.96 6.31 32.94
CA THR A 33 21.90 5.82 33.81
C THR A 33 20.54 5.89 33.14
N VAL A 34 19.70 4.92 33.49
CA VAL A 34 18.34 4.82 32.98
C VAL A 34 17.39 5.47 33.98
N ASP A 35 16.78 6.59 33.60
CA ASP A 35 15.68 7.20 34.34
C ASP A 35 14.38 6.43 34.12
N THR A 36 13.70 6.06 35.21
CA THR A 36 12.42 5.34 35.17
C THR A 36 11.30 6.18 35.77
N PHE A 37 10.29 6.47 34.95
CA PHE A 37 9.07 7.16 35.39
C PHE A 37 7.93 6.14 35.55
N PRO A 38 7.37 5.94 36.77
CA PRO A 38 6.32 4.94 37.00
C PRO A 38 4.94 5.35 36.45
N GLY A 39 4.81 6.56 35.90
CA GLY A 39 3.57 7.09 35.35
C GLY A 39 3.80 7.86 34.05
N THR A 40 2.74 8.46 33.51
CA THR A 40 2.79 9.20 32.25
C THR A 40 3.75 10.38 32.33
N VAL A 41 4.54 10.54 31.28
CA VAL A 41 5.36 11.73 31.06
C VAL A 41 4.66 12.62 30.03
N THR A 42 4.36 13.86 30.43
CA THR A 42 3.80 14.89 29.54
C THR A 42 4.80 16.01 29.37
N ALA A 43 5.11 16.36 28.13
CA ALA A 43 6.03 17.44 27.80
C ALA A 43 5.54 18.17 26.54
N GLU A 44 6.04 19.39 26.33
CA GLU A 44 5.78 20.16 25.09
C GLU A 44 6.39 19.47 23.87
N LYS A 45 7.57 18.85 24.04
CA LYS A 45 8.31 18.16 22.98
C LYS A 45 9.21 17.08 23.56
N PHE A 46 9.30 15.95 22.84
CA PHE A 46 10.32 14.93 23.04
C PHE A 46 11.29 14.98 21.84
N SER A 47 12.59 14.96 22.12
CA SER A 47 13.62 14.92 21.07
C SER A 47 14.85 14.17 21.54
N THR A 48 15.44 13.42 20.62
CA THR A 48 16.68 12.68 20.83
C THR A 48 17.61 12.89 19.63
N ASN A 49 18.92 12.81 19.88
CA ASN A 49 19.96 12.69 18.88
C ASN A 49 20.96 11.70 19.45
N SER A 50 20.83 10.43 19.07
CA SER A 50 21.44 9.32 19.78
C SER A 50 22.03 8.30 18.81
N THR A 51 23.02 7.56 19.28
CA THR A 51 23.62 6.42 18.59
C THR A 51 22.89 5.10 18.88
N VAL A 52 21.96 5.10 19.82
CA VAL A 52 21.05 3.97 20.11
C VAL A 52 19.63 4.28 19.64
N ASN A 53 18.73 3.29 19.73
CA ASN A 53 17.33 3.46 19.39
C ASN A 53 16.72 4.65 20.13
N SER A 54 16.27 5.65 19.37
CA SER A 54 15.72 6.90 19.89
C SER A 54 14.37 6.73 20.60
N ALA A 55 13.62 5.67 20.27
CA ALA A 55 12.36 5.36 20.93
C ALA A 55 12.04 3.87 20.82
N PHE A 56 11.44 3.32 21.88
CA PHE A 56 10.82 2.00 21.89
C PHE A 56 9.47 2.10 22.63
N PHE A 57 8.38 2.04 21.87
CA PHE A 57 7.02 2.06 22.42
C PHE A 57 6.39 0.68 22.24
N LYS A 58 5.93 0.09 23.34
CA LYS A 58 5.25 -1.20 23.36
C LYS A 58 3.99 -1.10 24.20
N THR A 59 2.87 -1.45 23.58
CA THR A 59 1.57 -1.54 24.25
C THR A 59 1.01 -2.94 24.04
N THR A 60 0.50 -3.54 25.10
CA THR A 60 -0.31 -4.76 25.05
C THR A 60 -1.71 -4.39 25.50
N SER A 61 -2.63 -4.18 24.54
CA SER A 61 -3.99 -3.74 24.81
C SER A 61 -4.95 -4.20 23.71
N THR A 62 -6.24 -4.31 24.04
CA THR A 62 -7.32 -4.58 23.08
C THR A 62 -8.08 -3.32 22.67
N THR A 63 -7.86 -2.19 23.35
CA THR A 63 -8.56 -0.92 23.10
C THR A 63 -7.64 0.21 22.68
N GLU A 64 -6.35 0.12 23.03
CA GLU A 64 -5.39 1.20 22.82
C GLU A 64 -4.50 0.97 21.60
N HIS A 65 -4.12 2.05 20.95
CA HIS A 65 -3.01 2.05 20.00
C HIS A 65 -1.68 2.17 20.75
N THR A 66 -0.60 1.61 20.19
CA THR A 66 0.75 1.80 20.74
C THR A 66 1.20 3.26 20.64
N ALA A 67 0.87 3.93 19.55
CA ALA A 67 1.18 5.35 19.33
C ALA A 67 0.14 5.99 18.41
N THR A 68 -0.14 7.27 18.65
CA THR A 68 -0.98 8.12 17.80
C THR A 68 -0.20 9.40 17.48
N LEU A 69 -0.02 9.69 16.19
CA LEU A 69 0.65 10.89 15.71
C LEU A 69 -0.38 11.75 14.98
N TYR A 70 -0.57 13.00 15.40
CA TYR A 70 -1.66 13.84 14.91
C TYR A 70 -1.18 15.25 14.53
N GLN A 71 -1.33 15.59 13.26
CA GLN A 71 -1.23 16.97 12.76
C GLN A 71 -2.64 17.57 12.76
N ALA A 72 -2.88 18.53 13.66
CA ALA A 72 -4.17 19.21 13.80
C ALA A 72 -4.27 20.54 13.03
N GLY A 73 -3.17 20.99 12.42
CA GLY A 73 -3.15 22.17 11.57
C GLY A 73 -4.04 22.00 10.33
N THR A 74 -4.75 23.07 9.95
CA THR A 74 -5.71 23.08 8.83
C THR A 74 -5.12 23.65 7.52
N SER A 75 -3.86 24.09 7.54
CA SER A 75 -3.13 24.61 6.38
C SER A 75 -1.62 24.58 6.62
N GLY A 76 -0.83 24.88 5.58
CA GLY A 76 0.63 24.92 5.63
C GLY A 76 1.29 23.62 5.16
N ALA A 77 2.58 23.47 5.47
CA ALA A 77 3.43 22.35 5.00
C ALA A 77 3.73 21.30 6.07
N GLY A 78 3.12 21.40 7.26
CA GLY A 78 3.33 20.44 8.33
C GLY A 78 2.73 19.07 8.00
N VAL A 79 3.48 17.99 8.24
CA VAL A 79 3.01 16.61 8.10
C VAL A 79 2.83 15.95 9.46
N ALA A 80 2.05 14.87 9.54
CA ALA A 80 1.86 14.12 10.80
C ALA A 80 3.07 13.26 11.15
N LEU A 81 3.74 12.67 10.14
CA LEU A 81 4.93 11.84 10.31
C LEU A 81 5.84 12.03 9.10
N ASN A 82 7.13 12.27 9.37
CA ASN A 82 8.21 12.28 8.38
C ASN A 82 9.27 11.27 8.82
N VAL A 83 9.65 10.35 7.93
CA VAL A 83 10.64 9.29 8.20
C VAL A 83 11.69 9.35 7.09
N ILE A 84 12.96 9.41 7.48
CA ILE A 84 14.10 9.53 6.57
C ILE A 84 15.15 8.51 7.03
N SER A 85 15.77 7.83 6.07
CA SER A 85 16.93 6.97 6.30
C SER A 85 17.97 7.27 5.25
N ASP A 86 19.21 7.45 5.69
CA ASP A 86 20.39 7.53 4.83
C ASP A 86 21.10 6.17 4.70
N ASN A 87 20.59 5.13 5.38
CA ASN A 87 21.18 3.79 5.35
C ASN A 87 20.74 3.03 4.09
N PRO A 88 21.66 2.68 3.16
CA PRO A 88 21.33 1.96 1.93
C PRO A 88 21.06 0.46 2.14
N ASP A 89 21.49 -0.12 3.27
CA ASP A 89 21.49 -1.58 3.49
C ASP A 89 20.18 -2.10 4.09
N THR A 90 19.27 -1.21 4.49
CA THR A 90 18.03 -1.57 5.18
C THR A 90 16.87 -0.69 4.72
N SER A 91 15.66 -1.22 4.81
CA SER A 91 14.47 -0.43 4.49
C SER A 91 14.31 0.73 5.47
N ALA A 92 13.98 1.92 4.96
CA ALA A 92 13.69 3.09 5.79
C ALA A 92 12.52 2.85 6.78
N MET A 93 11.60 1.94 6.44
CA MET A 93 10.48 1.52 7.30
C MET A 93 10.16 0.04 7.08
N TYR A 94 10.05 -0.71 8.18
CA TYR A 94 9.44 -2.05 8.20
C TYR A 94 8.06 -1.98 8.85
N LEU A 95 7.11 -2.74 8.32
CA LEU A 95 5.77 -2.90 8.89
C LEU A 95 5.38 -4.37 8.78
N SER A 96 4.89 -4.94 9.88
CA SER A 96 4.42 -6.33 9.94
C SER A 96 3.15 -6.41 10.77
N GLY A 97 2.18 -7.18 10.28
CA GLY A 97 0.90 -7.44 10.93
C GLY A 97 0.39 -8.84 10.59
N THR A 98 -0.69 -9.26 11.23
CA THR A 98 -1.26 -10.62 11.09
C THR A 98 -2.79 -10.57 11.06
N GLU A 99 -3.33 -9.62 10.31
CA GLU A 99 -4.76 -9.35 10.24
C GLU A 99 -5.54 -10.50 9.58
N THR A 100 -6.72 -10.83 10.09
CA THR A 100 -7.60 -11.88 9.52
C THR A 100 -8.64 -11.35 8.53
N GLY A 101 -8.88 -10.03 8.53
CA GLY A 101 -9.94 -9.41 7.72
C GLY A 101 -9.74 -7.91 7.47
N ARG A 102 -8.50 -7.43 7.56
CA ARG A 102 -8.10 -6.03 7.35
C ARG A 102 -6.79 -6.01 6.55
N GLY A 103 -6.41 -4.85 6.03
CA GLY A 103 -5.07 -4.64 5.48
C GLY A 103 -4.09 -4.26 6.58
N THR A 104 -2.86 -4.75 6.50
CA THR A 104 -1.76 -4.42 7.43
C THR A 104 -1.44 -2.93 7.45
N LEU A 105 -1.45 -2.29 6.27
CA LEU A 105 -1.46 -0.83 6.14
C LEU A 105 -2.81 -0.41 5.55
N LYS A 106 -3.56 0.39 6.29
CA LYS A 106 -4.80 1.01 5.80
C LYS A 106 -4.61 2.52 5.63
N ILE A 107 -4.64 2.98 4.39
CA ILE A 107 -4.60 4.41 4.04
C ILE A 107 -6.01 4.87 3.69
N THR A 108 -6.38 6.08 4.12
CA THR A 108 -7.65 6.72 3.76
C THR A 108 -7.38 8.16 3.33
N HIS A 109 -7.66 8.48 2.07
CA HIS A 109 -7.76 9.85 1.62
C HIS A 109 -9.19 10.36 1.88
N ARG A 110 -9.32 11.45 2.64
CA ARG A 110 -10.62 12.11 2.87
C ARG A 110 -10.81 13.13 1.76
N GLY A 111 -11.55 12.74 0.73
CA GLY A 111 -11.74 13.60 -0.44
C GLY A 111 -12.71 14.75 -0.22
N TYR A 112 -12.96 15.49 -1.29
CA TYR A 112 -13.89 16.61 -1.33
C TYR A 112 -15.05 16.33 -2.29
N ALA A 113 -16.27 16.67 -1.88
CA ALA A 113 -17.47 16.40 -2.67
C ALA A 113 -17.52 17.16 -4.01
N ASP A 114 -16.74 18.24 -4.13
CA ASP A 114 -16.62 19.06 -5.34
C ASP A 114 -15.51 18.60 -6.30
N ALA A 115 -14.84 17.47 -5.99
CA ALA A 115 -13.73 16.92 -6.76
C ALA A 115 -12.53 17.87 -6.93
N SER A 116 -12.34 18.81 -6.00
CA SER A 116 -11.20 19.73 -5.98
C SER A 116 -9.85 19.02 -5.73
N ASP A 117 -9.88 17.76 -5.28
CA ASP A 117 -8.75 16.87 -5.03
C ASP A 117 -8.33 16.02 -6.25
N LYS A 118 -8.67 16.43 -7.46
CA LYS A 118 -8.32 15.72 -8.71
C LYS A 118 -6.83 15.39 -8.92
N SER A 119 -5.93 16.05 -8.19
CA SER A 119 -4.48 15.82 -8.23
C SER A 119 -3.94 15.17 -6.95
N ALA A 120 -4.80 14.81 -6.00
CA ALA A 120 -4.43 14.06 -4.82
C ALA A 120 -4.37 12.56 -5.11
N ALA A 121 -3.65 11.82 -4.27
CA ALA A 121 -3.57 10.37 -4.32
C ALA A 121 -3.52 9.81 -2.90
N ALA A 122 -4.03 8.59 -2.72
CA ALA A 122 -3.84 7.87 -1.46
C ALA A 122 -2.38 7.42 -1.27
N LEU A 123 -1.69 7.07 -2.36
CA LEU A 123 -0.28 6.67 -2.38
C LEU A 123 0.41 7.34 -3.57
N SER A 124 1.55 7.98 -3.33
CA SER A 124 2.42 8.57 -4.35
C SER A 124 3.85 8.10 -4.12
N ILE A 125 4.55 7.71 -5.20
CA ILE A 125 5.90 7.14 -5.18
C ILE A 125 6.73 7.87 -6.22
N ASP A 126 7.91 8.35 -5.82
CA ASP A 126 8.86 9.07 -6.69
C ASP A 126 10.21 8.34 -6.68
N LEU A 127 10.61 7.81 -7.83
CA LEU A 127 11.90 7.14 -8.02
C LEU A 127 12.91 8.17 -8.55
N ARG A 128 13.61 8.82 -7.63
CA ARG A 128 14.55 9.91 -7.95
C ARG A 128 15.87 9.42 -8.53
N THR A 129 16.61 10.39 -9.07
CA THR A 129 17.93 10.27 -9.71
C THR A 129 17.87 9.73 -11.13
N ALA A 130 18.36 10.52 -12.09
CA ALA A 130 18.46 10.10 -13.48
C ALA A 130 19.34 8.85 -13.61
N GLY A 131 18.86 7.85 -14.36
CA GLY A 131 19.54 6.57 -14.52
C GLY A 131 19.26 5.54 -13.42
N THR A 132 18.36 5.83 -12.47
CA THR A 132 17.93 4.83 -11.47
C THR A 132 17.26 3.62 -12.14
N ALA A 133 17.56 2.43 -11.60
CA ALA A 133 16.92 1.16 -11.99
C ALA A 133 16.00 0.61 -10.89
N ALA A 134 15.66 1.44 -9.89
CA ALA A 134 14.78 1.04 -8.80
C ALA A 134 13.40 0.60 -9.32
N GLN A 135 12.80 -0.42 -8.68
CA GLN A 135 11.43 -0.84 -8.95
C GLN A 135 10.45 0.06 -8.18
N GLY A 136 9.23 0.23 -8.72
CA GLY A 136 8.14 0.92 -8.03
C GLY A 136 7.51 0.03 -6.96
N ILE A 137 6.58 -0.83 -7.37
CA ILE A 137 5.86 -1.75 -6.48
C ILE A 137 6.29 -3.19 -6.80
N TYR A 138 6.72 -3.93 -5.78
CA TYR A 138 7.04 -5.34 -5.86
C TYR A 138 6.17 -6.14 -4.88
N VAL A 139 5.51 -7.19 -5.36
CA VAL A 139 4.61 -8.03 -4.56
C VAL A 139 5.00 -9.49 -4.77
N THR A 140 5.19 -10.22 -3.67
CA THR A 140 5.49 -11.65 -3.67
C THR A 140 4.87 -12.33 -2.45
N ALA A 141 4.86 -13.67 -2.46
CA ALA A 141 4.49 -14.52 -1.34
C ALA A 141 5.59 -15.59 -1.18
N THR A 142 6.52 -15.34 -0.25
CA THR A 142 7.78 -16.10 -0.13
C THR A 142 7.61 -17.50 0.43
N ASP A 143 6.59 -17.72 1.26
CA ASP A 143 6.29 -19.04 1.85
C ASP A 143 5.36 -19.89 0.96
N GLY A 144 5.18 -19.47 -0.29
CA GLY A 144 4.35 -20.13 -1.29
C GLY A 144 3.30 -19.20 -1.89
N PRO A 145 2.77 -19.53 -3.09
CA PRO A 145 1.77 -18.69 -3.76
C PRO A 145 0.53 -18.46 -2.90
N THR A 146 0.14 -17.19 -2.75
CA THR A 146 -1.12 -16.84 -2.09
C THR A 146 -2.33 -17.26 -2.93
N THR A 147 -3.42 -17.63 -2.27
CA THR A 147 -4.71 -17.90 -2.92
C THR A 147 -5.51 -16.62 -3.17
N GLY A 148 -5.16 -15.53 -2.48
CA GLY A 148 -5.79 -14.21 -2.63
C GLY A 148 -5.46 -13.53 -3.96
N SER A 149 -6.13 -12.41 -4.24
CA SER A 149 -5.76 -11.59 -5.39
C SER A 149 -4.46 -10.81 -5.10
N LEU A 150 -3.56 -10.74 -6.07
CA LEU A 150 -2.31 -9.97 -5.96
C LEU A 150 -2.60 -8.46 -6.02
N ILE A 151 -3.60 -8.06 -6.82
CA ILE A 151 -4.16 -6.71 -6.87
C ILE A 151 -5.64 -6.79 -7.20
N ALA A 152 -6.45 -5.94 -6.58
CA ALA A 152 -7.88 -5.77 -6.89
C ALA A 152 -8.25 -4.28 -6.78
N LEU A 153 -8.57 -3.67 -7.92
CA LEU A 153 -9.03 -2.28 -8.03
C LEU A 153 -10.56 -2.29 -8.17
N ARG A 154 -11.24 -1.64 -7.23
CA ARG A 154 -12.69 -1.70 -7.06
C ARG A 154 -13.23 -0.31 -6.78
N ASN A 155 -13.73 0.33 -7.81
CA ASN A 155 -14.38 1.64 -7.77
C ASN A 155 -15.88 1.50 -8.06
N ASN A 156 -16.25 0.72 -9.06
CA ASN A 156 -17.65 0.51 -9.42
C ASN A 156 -18.27 -0.62 -8.59
N ASP A 157 -19.52 -0.43 -8.16
CA ASP A 157 -20.20 -1.43 -7.34
C ASP A 157 -20.43 -2.73 -8.11
N GLY A 158 -20.32 -3.85 -7.40
CA GLY A 158 -20.46 -5.19 -7.99
C GLY A 158 -19.34 -5.62 -8.96
N LEU A 159 -18.35 -4.78 -9.26
CA LEU A 159 -17.28 -5.09 -10.23
C LEU A 159 -15.89 -5.21 -9.60
N ASP A 160 -15.05 -6.03 -10.24
CA ASP A 160 -13.60 -5.92 -10.22
C ASP A 160 -13.19 -5.16 -11.51
N ASP A 161 -12.93 -3.85 -11.39
CA ASP A 161 -12.56 -3.00 -12.53
C ASP A 161 -11.25 -3.49 -13.16
N PHE A 162 -10.30 -3.85 -12.31
CA PHE A 162 -9.07 -4.56 -12.66
C PHE A 162 -8.65 -5.47 -11.52
N VAL A 163 -8.38 -6.74 -11.82
CA VAL A 163 -7.95 -7.73 -10.82
C VAL A 163 -6.90 -8.67 -11.39
N VAL A 164 -5.86 -8.96 -10.61
CA VAL A 164 -4.93 -10.07 -10.85
C VAL A 164 -5.10 -11.08 -9.71
N LYS A 165 -5.55 -12.29 -10.04
CA LYS A 165 -5.78 -13.36 -9.07
C LYS A 165 -4.46 -13.99 -8.61
N GLY A 166 -4.47 -14.76 -7.53
CA GLY A 166 -3.30 -15.53 -7.08
C GLY A 166 -2.79 -16.55 -8.11
N THR A 167 -3.65 -16.95 -9.06
CA THR A 167 -3.28 -17.78 -10.22
C THR A 167 -2.58 -17.00 -11.34
N GLY A 168 -2.44 -15.68 -11.22
CA GLY A 168 -1.91 -14.80 -12.27
C GLY A 168 -2.92 -14.45 -13.37
N ARG A 169 -4.14 -14.98 -13.35
CA ARG A 169 -5.19 -14.59 -14.31
C ARG A 169 -5.70 -13.19 -14.05
N ILE A 170 -6.07 -12.49 -15.12
CA ILE A 170 -6.50 -11.09 -15.12
C ILE A 170 -7.98 -10.99 -15.47
N GLY A 171 -8.72 -10.20 -14.68
CA GLY A 171 -10.08 -9.76 -14.99
C GLY A 171 -10.14 -8.25 -15.20
N VAL A 172 -10.88 -7.81 -16.22
CA VAL A 172 -11.14 -6.39 -16.50
C VAL A 172 -12.65 -6.21 -16.65
N GLY A 173 -13.25 -5.47 -15.73
CA GLY A 173 -14.69 -5.22 -15.70
C GLY A 173 -15.55 -6.46 -15.42
N ILE A 174 -15.00 -7.49 -14.78
CA ILE A 174 -15.75 -8.71 -14.44
C ILE A 174 -16.55 -8.53 -13.14
N ASP A 175 -17.56 -9.37 -12.92
CA ASP A 175 -18.27 -9.41 -11.63
C ASP A 175 -17.29 -9.60 -10.47
N ARG A 176 -17.49 -8.82 -9.40
CA ARG A 176 -16.61 -8.79 -8.24
C ARG A 176 -16.49 -10.17 -7.61
N GLY A 177 -15.25 -10.63 -7.46
CA GLY A 177 -14.96 -11.94 -6.86
C GLY A 177 -15.08 -13.11 -7.82
N ALA A 178 -15.58 -12.90 -9.05
CA ALA A 178 -15.63 -13.95 -10.06
C ALA A 178 -14.22 -14.43 -10.45
N THR A 179 -14.18 -15.61 -11.05
CA THR A 179 -12.96 -16.22 -11.56
C THR A 179 -12.81 -15.90 -13.06
N PRO A 180 -11.71 -15.26 -13.50
CA PRO A 180 -11.43 -15.10 -14.92
C PRO A 180 -11.42 -16.45 -15.64
N ARG A 181 -12.14 -16.52 -16.77
CA ARG A 181 -12.32 -17.74 -17.57
C ARG A 181 -11.21 -17.97 -18.61
N ALA A 182 -10.29 -17.02 -18.74
CA ALA A 182 -9.09 -17.08 -19.57
C ALA A 182 -7.90 -16.44 -18.83
N GLN A 183 -6.71 -16.43 -19.44
CA GLN A 183 -5.56 -15.72 -18.87
C GLN A 183 -5.85 -14.23 -18.67
N VAL A 184 -6.53 -13.61 -19.63
CA VAL A 184 -7.10 -12.26 -19.54
C VAL A 184 -8.56 -12.35 -19.96
N HIS A 185 -9.47 -11.94 -19.08
CA HIS A 185 -10.92 -11.94 -19.33
C HIS A 185 -11.44 -10.49 -19.24
N VAL A 186 -11.85 -9.96 -20.38
CA VAL A 186 -12.34 -8.58 -20.51
C VAL A 186 -13.84 -8.61 -20.79
N VAL A 187 -14.61 -7.85 -20.04
CA VAL A 187 -16.04 -7.64 -20.25
C VAL A 187 -16.27 -6.19 -20.65
N GLN A 188 -16.97 -5.99 -21.76
CA GLN A 188 -17.33 -4.65 -22.24
C GLN A 188 -18.33 -4.03 -21.26
N SER A 189 -18.04 -2.82 -20.77
CA SER A 189 -19.02 -2.07 -19.98
C SER A 189 -20.16 -1.56 -20.88
N PRO A 190 -21.38 -1.36 -20.37
CA PRO A 190 -22.55 -1.04 -21.19
C PRO A 190 -22.44 0.22 -22.06
N SER A 191 -21.64 1.20 -21.63
CA SER A 191 -21.43 2.47 -22.35
C SER A 191 -20.16 2.48 -23.21
N ALA A 192 -19.31 1.47 -23.11
CA ALA A 192 -18.12 1.38 -23.95
C ALA A 192 -18.52 0.91 -25.36
N PRO A 193 -17.94 1.49 -26.43
CA PRO A 193 -18.23 1.07 -27.80
C PRO A 193 -17.58 -0.28 -28.18
N ALA A 194 -16.54 -0.71 -27.45
CA ALA A 194 -15.85 -1.98 -27.68
C ALA A 194 -15.26 -2.52 -26.37
N ALA A 195 -15.10 -3.85 -26.27
CA ALA A 195 -14.35 -4.50 -25.19
C ALA A 195 -12.84 -4.24 -25.29
N LEU A 196 -12.31 -4.21 -26.52
CA LEU A 196 -10.89 -4.02 -26.82
C LEU A 196 -10.75 -3.23 -28.12
N LEU A 197 -10.06 -2.10 -28.06
CA LEU A 197 -9.59 -1.34 -29.22
C LEU A 197 -8.09 -1.60 -29.40
N VAL A 198 -7.65 -1.91 -30.61
CA VAL A 198 -6.23 -2.10 -30.93
C VAL A 198 -5.84 -1.18 -32.10
N GLU A 199 -5.06 -0.14 -31.81
CA GLU A 199 -4.47 0.74 -32.81
C GLU A 199 -3.09 0.20 -33.23
N GLY A 200 -3.10 -0.86 -34.02
CA GLY A 200 -1.88 -1.57 -34.43
C GLY A 200 -2.16 -2.96 -34.96
N SER A 201 -1.13 -3.81 -34.95
CA SER A 201 -1.25 -5.22 -35.37
C SER A 201 -1.40 -6.15 -34.16
N VAL A 202 -2.20 -7.20 -34.32
CA VAL A 202 -2.31 -8.30 -33.34
C VAL A 202 -1.60 -9.52 -33.92
N ARG A 203 -0.47 -9.91 -33.33
CA ARG A 203 0.20 -11.16 -33.66
C ARG A 203 -0.44 -12.30 -32.87
N ILE A 204 -0.95 -13.30 -33.58
CA ILE A 204 -1.49 -14.52 -32.98
C ILE A 204 -0.48 -15.64 -33.24
N GLY A 205 0.21 -16.08 -32.18
CA GLY A 205 1.12 -17.22 -32.26
C GLY A 205 0.37 -18.53 -32.45
N ASN A 206 1.04 -19.53 -33.04
CA ASN A 206 0.46 -20.87 -33.16
C ASN A 206 0.07 -21.41 -31.78
N ALA A 207 -1.18 -21.87 -31.66
CA ALA A 207 -1.67 -22.39 -30.40
C ALA A 207 -0.90 -23.65 -29.99
N ALA A 208 -0.29 -23.64 -28.81
CA ALA A 208 0.38 -24.83 -28.24
C ALA A 208 -0.63 -25.97 -28.01
N THR A 209 -1.88 -25.63 -27.71
CA THR A 209 -3.01 -26.55 -27.63
C THR A 209 -4.11 -26.03 -28.53
N VAL A 210 -4.41 -26.77 -29.61
CA VAL A 210 -5.47 -26.40 -30.56
C VAL A 210 -6.83 -26.42 -29.84
N PRO A 211 -7.64 -25.35 -29.91
CA PRO A 211 -8.95 -25.33 -29.27
C PRO A 211 -9.88 -26.43 -29.79
N THR A 212 -10.32 -27.33 -28.90
CA THR A 212 -11.33 -28.37 -29.18
C THR A 212 -12.69 -28.03 -28.55
N SER A 213 -12.77 -26.97 -27.76
CA SER A 213 -13.98 -26.43 -27.14
C SER A 213 -13.99 -24.90 -27.24
N VAL A 214 -15.12 -24.31 -26.88
CA VAL A 214 -15.30 -22.87 -26.65
C VAL A 214 -15.81 -22.68 -25.22
N ASP A 215 -15.95 -21.44 -24.76
CA ASP A 215 -16.61 -21.18 -23.47
C ASP A 215 -18.05 -21.72 -23.52
N GLY A 216 -18.29 -22.83 -22.81
CA GLY A 216 -19.59 -23.50 -22.81
C GLY A 216 -20.69 -22.73 -22.07
N THR A 217 -20.33 -21.74 -21.25
CA THR A 217 -21.27 -20.92 -20.49
C THR A 217 -21.66 -19.66 -21.25
N ALA A 218 -20.68 -18.97 -21.84
CA ALA A 218 -20.91 -17.70 -22.55
C ALA A 218 -21.12 -17.86 -24.07
N GLY A 219 -20.78 -19.01 -24.65
CA GLY A 219 -20.88 -19.26 -26.09
C GLY A 219 -19.78 -18.59 -26.92
N GLY A 220 -20.10 -18.21 -28.15
CA GLY A 220 -19.16 -17.56 -29.08
C GLY A 220 -18.29 -18.56 -29.86
N GLY A 221 -16.98 -18.29 -29.92
CA GLY A 221 -16.02 -19.16 -30.60
C GLY A 221 -14.57 -18.85 -30.22
N ALA A 222 -13.63 -19.63 -30.76
CA ALA A 222 -12.21 -19.49 -30.52
C ALA A 222 -11.48 -19.10 -31.81
N LEU A 223 -10.84 -17.94 -31.80
CA LEU A 223 -9.91 -17.50 -32.85
C LEU A 223 -8.49 -17.89 -32.45
N TYR A 224 -7.75 -18.58 -33.33
CA TYR A 224 -6.40 -19.04 -33.04
C TYR A 224 -5.57 -19.15 -34.33
N ALA A 225 -4.25 -19.29 -34.17
CA ALA A 225 -3.36 -19.62 -35.28
C ALA A 225 -2.89 -21.08 -35.20
N SER A 226 -2.69 -21.70 -36.36
CA SER A 226 -2.11 -23.04 -36.47
C SER A 226 -1.30 -23.14 -37.76
N ASN A 227 -0.02 -23.48 -37.63
CA ASN A 227 0.95 -23.51 -38.73
C ASN A 227 0.91 -22.23 -39.60
N GLY A 228 0.83 -21.06 -38.97
CA GLY A 228 0.79 -19.76 -39.64
C GLY A 228 -0.59 -19.34 -40.19
N ARG A 229 -1.58 -20.24 -40.19
CA ARG A 229 -2.93 -19.95 -40.68
C ARG A 229 -3.79 -19.34 -39.58
N LEU A 230 -4.68 -18.42 -39.93
CA LEU A 230 -5.72 -17.90 -39.01
C LEU A 230 -6.97 -18.78 -39.08
N VAL A 231 -7.45 -19.25 -37.94
CA VAL A 231 -8.54 -20.24 -37.84
C VAL A 231 -9.58 -19.82 -36.79
N TRP A 232 -10.85 -20.03 -37.10
CA TRP A 232 -11.98 -19.85 -36.18
C TRP A 232 -12.67 -21.18 -35.90
N ARG A 233 -12.94 -21.48 -34.63
CA ARG A 233 -13.83 -22.56 -34.19
C ARG A 233 -15.11 -21.96 -33.60
N GLY A 234 -16.24 -22.15 -34.26
CA GLY A 234 -17.55 -21.70 -33.74
C GLY A 234 -18.08 -22.61 -32.63
N SER A 235 -19.13 -22.14 -31.93
CA SER A 235 -19.79 -22.89 -30.84
C SER A 235 -20.37 -24.24 -31.25
N ALA A 236 -20.80 -24.39 -32.50
CA ALA A 236 -21.28 -25.66 -33.06
C ALA A 236 -20.13 -26.66 -33.38
N GLY A 237 -18.87 -26.29 -33.11
CA GLY A 237 -17.70 -27.12 -33.37
C GLY A 237 -17.13 -27.02 -34.79
N THR A 238 -17.77 -26.25 -35.67
CA THR A 238 -17.27 -25.96 -37.03
C THR A 238 -15.93 -25.24 -36.96
N VAL A 239 -14.95 -25.71 -37.73
CA VAL A 239 -13.61 -25.11 -37.85
C VAL A 239 -13.44 -24.52 -39.25
N THR A 240 -13.11 -23.23 -39.31
CA THR A 240 -12.97 -22.47 -40.56
C THR A 240 -11.59 -21.83 -40.61
N VAL A 241 -10.85 -22.08 -41.69
CA VAL A 241 -9.63 -21.33 -41.98
C VAL A 241 -10.04 -19.99 -42.59
N ILE A 242 -9.67 -18.91 -41.93
CA ILE A 242 -9.98 -17.54 -42.35
C ILE A 242 -8.93 -17.03 -43.34
N ALA A 243 -7.64 -17.29 -43.06
CA ALA A 243 -6.52 -16.87 -43.90
C ALA A 243 -5.41 -17.94 -43.92
N PRO A 244 -4.71 -18.13 -45.05
CA PRO A 244 -3.55 -19.01 -45.14
C PRO A 244 -2.32 -18.41 -44.42
N ALA A 245 -1.24 -19.19 -44.36
CA ALA A 245 0.06 -18.73 -43.87
C ALA A 245 0.76 -17.81 -44.87
#